data_AF-A0A968VW75-F1
#
_entry.id   AF-A0A968VW75-F1
#
_cell.length_a   1.000
_cell.length_b   1.000
_cell.length_c   1.000
_cell.angle_alpha   90.00
_cell.angle_beta   90.00
_cell.angle_gamma   90.00
#
_symmetry.space_group_name_H-M   'P 1'
#
loop_
_entity.id
_entity.type
_entity.pdbx_description
1 polymer ?
#
loop_
_entity_poly.entity_id
_entity_poly.type
_entity_poly.pdbx_seq_one_letter_code
_entity_poly.pdbx_strand_id
1 'polypeptide(L)'
;MFNDYVAIDEAFLARKAGVNGDTIYNYLKKLASLKIIKYIPSKNMPMLLFAEVRLDEKAVRLSPDNYRNRKALYEGRMQAMLQYTQADIVCRSMHVQTYFGEKAEQPCGRCDLCLKKHQCGLNNHEFIAFKQEILKVLHQGELPLLELLKK
;
A
#
# COMPACT_ATOMS: atom_id res chain seq x y z
N MET A 1 51.75 16.95 -23.66
CA MET A 1 50.50 16.58 -24.36
C MET A 1 49.42 16.52 -23.28
N PHE A 2 48.48 17.47 -23.25
CA PHE A 2 47.48 17.61 -22.18
C PHE A 2 46.10 17.20 -22.70
N ASN A 3 45.86 15.89 -22.84
CA ASN A 3 44.63 15.39 -23.48
C ASN A 3 43.64 14.74 -22.49
N ASP A 4 43.97 14.71 -21.20
CA ASP A 4 43.16 14.06 -20.17
C ASP A 4 42.27 15.06 -19.43
N TYR A 5 41.12 14.57 -18.96
CA TYR A 5 40.24 15.36 -18.11
C TYR A 5 40.87 15.60 -16.74
N VAL A 6 40.76 16.83 -16.25
CA VAL A 6 41.26 17.22 -14.93
C VAL A 6 40.07 17.66 -14.07
N ALA A 7 40.07 17.23 -12.81
CA ALA A 7 39.07 17.68 -11.85
C ALA A 7 39.28 19.17 -11.55
N ILE A 8 38.21 19.96 -11.64
CA ILE A 8 38.22 21.38 -11.31
C ILE A 8 37.27 21.65 -10.13
N ASP A 9 37.70 22.52 -9.23
CA ASP A 9 36.86 23.04 -8.14
C ASP A 9 36.34 24.43 -8.54
N GLU A 10 35.07 24.49 -8.91
CA GLU A 10 34.39 25.72 -9.31
C GLU A 10 34.31 26.74 -8.16
N ALA A 11 34.19 26.27 -6.91
CA ALA A 11 34.15 27.14 -5.75
C ALA A 11 35.52 27.76 -5.47
N PHE A 12 36.60 27.01 -5.68
CA PHE A 12 37.95 27.54 -5.58
C PHE A 12 38.23 28.61 -6.65
N LEU A 13 37.83 28.36 -7.91
CA LEU A 13 37.96 29.34 -8.99
C LEU A 13 37.16 30.61 -8.69
N ALA A 14 35.95 30.47 -8.12
CA ALA A 14 35.07 31.57 -7.78
C ALA A 14 35.71 32.49 -6.73
N ARG A 15 36.29 31.90 -5.67
CA ARG A 15 37.03 32.63 -4.63
C ARG A 15 38.23 33.38 -5.20
N LYS A 16 39.00 32.75 -6.09
CA LYS A 16 40.20 33.38 -6.67
C LYS A 16 39.88 34.50 -7.65
N ALA A 17 38.78 34.37 -8.40
CA ALA A 17 38.31 35.37 -9.36
C ALA A 17 37.43 36.46 -8.73
N GLY A 18 37.03 36.33 -7.46
CA GLY A 18 36.18 37.29 -6.76
C GLY A 18 34.74 37.34 -7.30
N VAL A 19 34.26 36.26 -7.90
CA VAL A 19 32.93 36.15 -8.52
C VAL A 19 32.11 35.03 -7.87
N ASN A 20 30.79 35.03 -8.09
CA ASN A 20 29.92 33.94 -7.61
C ASN A 20 30.20 32.63 -8.39
N GLY A 21 30.06 31.49 -7.72
CA GLY A 21 30.23 30.15 -8.32
C GLY A 21 29.33 29.93 -9.54
N ASP A 22 28.08 30.38 -9.47
CA ASP A 22 27.13 30.29 -10.60
C ASP A 22 27.62 31.04 -11.85
N THR A 23 28.37 32.13 -11.64
CA THR A 23 28.92 32.93 -12.74
C THR A 23 30.01 32.13 -13.47
N ILE A 24 30.88 31.45 -12.72
CA ILE A 24 31.91 30.57 -13.29
C ILE A 24 31.28 29.38 -14.01
N TYR A 25 30.28 28.74 -13.41
CA TYR A 25 29.53 27.67 -14.05
C TYR A 25 28.97 28.09 -15.42
N ASN A 26 28.34 29.27 -15.48
CA ASN A 26 27.79 29.81 -16.72
C ASN A 26 28.87 30.14 -17.75
N TYR A 27 30.03 30.67 -17.33
CA TYR A 27 31.15 30.92 -18.23
C TYR A 27 31.76 29.62 -18.79
N LEU A 28 31.97 28.60 -17.95
CA LEU A 28 32.47 27.29 -18.38
C LEU A 28 31.50 26.62 -19.36
N LYS A 29 30.20 26.69 -19.08
CA LYS A 29 29.14 26.23 -19.98
C LYS A 29 29.15 26.99 -21.31
N LYS A 30 29.35 28.31 -21.29
CA LYS A 30 29.45 29.13 -22.51
C LYS A 30 30.68 28.79 -23.34
N LEU A 31 31.85 28.65 -22.71
CA LEU A 31 33.08 28.23 -23.38
C LEU A 31 32.94 26.83 -23.99
N ALA A 32 32.23 25.92 -23.31
CA ALA A 32 31.92 24.60 -23.86
C ALA A 32 30.98 24.67 -25.07
N SER A 33 29.96 25.54 -25.04
CA SER A 33 29.06 25.76 -26.19
C SER A 33 29.80 26.33 -27.41
N LEU A 34 30.82 27.15 -27.18
CA LEU A 34 31.71 27.69 -28.22
C LEU A 34 32.78 26.68 -28.68
N LYS A 35 32.74 25.44 -28.16
CA LYS A 35 33.69 24.35 -28.46
C LYS A 35 35.16 24.69 -28.14
N ILE A 36 35.39 25.63 -27.23
CA ILE A 36 36.73 26.01 -26.77
C ILE A 36 37.25 25.00 -25.74
N ILE A 37 36.36 24.51 -24.87
CA ILE A 37 36.67 23.51 -23.83
C ILE A 37 35.68 22.35 -23.85
N LYS A 38 36.08 21.18 -23.34
CA LYS A 38 35.15 20.11 -22.97
C LYS A 38 34.90 20.18 -21.47
N TYR A 39 33.70 20.62 -21.09
CA TYR A 39 33.30 20.77 -19.69
C TYR A 39 32.24 19.73 -19.33
N ILE A 40 32.49 18.99 -18.26
CA ILE A 40 31.55 18.03 -17.68
C ILE A 40 31.09 18.64 -16.34
N PRO A 41 29.84 19.10 -16.24
CA PRO A 41 29.34 19.71 -15.02
C PRO A 41 29.24 18.69 -13.89
N SER A 42 29.35 19.17 -12.64
CA SER A 42 29.12 18.36 -11.46
C SER A 42 27.68 17.78 -11.45
N LYS A 43 27.54 16.51 -11.08
CA LYS A 43 26.24 15.85 -10.94
C LYS A 43 25.70 16.08 -9.52
N ASN A 44 24.70 16.93 -9.39
CA ASN A 44 23.96 17.16 -8.13
C ASN A 44 22.72 16.25 -8.00
N MET A 45 22.77 15.02 -8.52
CA MET A 45 21.66 14.08 -8.34
C MET A 45 21.80 13.36 -6.99
N PRO A 46 20.71 13.25 -6.20
CA PRO A 46 20.74 12.46 -4.97
C PRO A 46 21.06 11.00 -5.34
N MET A 47 22.10 10.44 -4.72
CA MET A 47 22.49 9.05 -4.92
C MET A 47 22.06 8.23 -3.70
N LEU A 48 21.36 7.12 -3.95
CA LEU A 48 21.11 6.11 -2.93
C LEU A 48 22.37 5.24 -2.81
N LEU A 49 23.09 5.36 -1.70
CA LEU A 49 24.19 4.48 -1.38
C LEU A 49 23.68 3.38 -0.44
N PHE A 50 23.87 2.11 -0.82
CA PHE A 50 23.76 1.02 0.14
C PHE A 50 25.00 1.05 1.03
N ALA A 51 24.81 1.18 2.34
CA ALA A 51 25.90 1.21 3.31
C ALA A 51 26.61 -0.15 3.43
N GLU A 52 25.93 -1.22 3.05
CA GLU A 52 26.41 -2.59 3.18
C GLU A 52 26.78 -3.19 1.81
N VAL A 53 27.79 -4.06 1.84
CA VAL A 53 28.23 -4.79 0.65
C VAL A 53 27.20 -5.85 0.29
N ARG A 54 26.95 -6.02 -1.01
CA ARG A 54 26.15 -7.13 -1.51
C ARG A 54 26.84 -8.46 -1.18
N LEU A 55 26.17 -9.31 -0.40
CA LEU A 55 26.62 -10.66 -0.11
C LEU A 55 26.59 -11.54 -1.37
N ASP A 56 27.61 -12.38 -1.55
CA ASP A 56 27.63 -13.43 -2.56
C ASP A 56 26.55 -14.48 -2.24
N GLU A 57 25.98 -15.13 -3.25
CA GLU A 57 24.84 -16.05 -3.11
C GLU A 57 25.14 -17.18 -2.11
N LYS A 58 26.38 -17.67 -2.11
CA LYS A 58 26.87 -18.73 -1.20
C LYS A 58 26.93 -18.29 0.26
N ALA A 59 27.00 -16.98 0.52
CA ALA A 59 27.08 -16.40 1.86
C ALA A 59 25.70 -16.02 2.43
N VAL A 60 24.63 -16.08 1.62
CA VAL A 60 23.27 -15.80 2.06
C VAL A 60 22.78 -16.93 2.97
N ARG A 61 22.63 -16.65 4.27
CA ARG A 61 22.06 -17.60 5.23
C ARG A 61 20.65 -17.17 5.62
N LEU A 62 19.66 -18.00 5.28
CA LEU A 62 18.29 -17.83 5.75
C LEU A 62 18.12 -18.56 7.08
N SER A 63 17.85 -17.81 8.15
CA SER A 63 17.55 -18.41 9.46
C SER A 63 16.33 -19.34 9.35
N PRO A 64 16.43 -20.61 9.77
CA PRO A 64 15.32 -21.57 9.70
C PRO A 64 14.08 -21.11 10.46
N ASP A 65 14.27 -20.45 11.61
CA ASP A 65 13.17 -19.94 12.44
C ASP A 65 12.42 -18.81 11.73
N ASN A 66 13.16 -17.84 11.18
CA ASN A 66 12.57 -16.77 10.38
C ASN A 66 11.83 -17.32 9.15
N TYR A 67 12.39 -18.33 8.49
CA TYR A 67 11.74 -18.99 7.36
C TYR A 67 10.42 -19.65 7.78
N ARG A 68 10.42 -20.41 8.87
CA ARG A 68 9.22 -21.06 9.41
C ARG A 68 8.15 -20.04 9.81
N ASN A 69 8.54 -18.96 10.49
CA ASN A 69 7.63 -17.88 10.87
C ASN A 69 6.99 -17.23 9.64
N ARG A 70 7.79 -16.91 8.62
CA ARG A 70 7.27 -16.35 7.36
C ARG A 70 6.36 -17.31 6.62
N LYS A 71 6.68 -18.61 6.62
CA LYS A 71 5.85 -19.66 6.02
C LYS A 71 4.49 -19.74 6.72
N ALA A 72 4.46 -19.79 8.05
CA ALA A 72 3.22 -19.85 8.83
C ALA A 72 2.33 -18.61 8.58
N LEU A 73 2.93 -17.41 8.55
CA LEU A 73 2.21 -16.18 8.19
C LEU A 73 1.64 -16.26 6.77
N TYR A 74 2.40 -16.80 5.81
CA TYR A 74 1.96 -16.94 4.43
C TYR A 74 0.78 -17.93 4.31
N GLU A 75 0.86 -19.07 5.00
CA GLU A 75 -0.23 -20.04 5.08
C GLU A 75 -1.50 -19.40 5.67
N GLY A 76 -1.36 -18.60 6.73
CA GLY A 76 -2.48 -17.84 7.30
C GLY A 76 -3.11 -16.85 6.32
N ARG A 77 -2.30 -16.12 5.54
CA ARG A 77 -2.79 -15.21 4.49
C ARG A 77 -3.53 -15.96 3.37
N MET A 78 -3.00 -17.11 2.96
CA MET A 78 -3.61 -17.94 1.92
C MET A 78 -4.96 -18.49 2.40
N GLN A 79 -5.03 -18.96 3.65
CA GLN A 79 -6.28 -19.44 4.25
C GLN A 79 -7.33 -18.34 4.34
N ALA A 80 -6.95 -17.12 4.74
CA ALA A 80 -7.86 -15.98 4.76
C ALA A 80 -8.39 -15.64 3.35
N MET A 81 -7.54 -15.72 2.32
CA MET A 81 -7.97 -15.50 0.94
C MET A 81 -8.94 -16.57 0.46
N LEU A 82 -8.70 -17.84 0.81
CA LEU A 82 -9.63 -18.93 0.51
C LEU A 82 -10.99 -18.68 1.16
N GLN A 83 -11.01 -18.31 2.45
CA GLN A 83 -12.23 -17.95 3.17
C GLN A 83 -12.96 -16.78 2.50
N TYR A 84 -12.25 -15.74 2.07
CA TYR A 84 -12.83 -14.62 1.35
C TYR A 84 -13.53 -15.04 0.05
N THR A 85 -12.91 -15.96 -0.70
CA THR A 85 -13.46 -16.43 -1.99
C THR A 85 -14.59 -17.44 -1.87
N GLN A 86 -14.58 -18.27 -0.82
CA GLN A 86 -15.54 -19.36 -0.61
C GLN A 86 -16.70 -18.97 0.31
N ALA A 87 -16.62 -17.84 1.01
CA ALA A 87 -17.70 -17.38 1.88
C ALA A 87 -18.92 -16.97 1.06
N ASP A 88 -20.05 -17.66 1.27
CA ASP A 88 -21.33 -17.36 0.58
C ASP A 88 -22.32 -16.57 1.46
N ILE A 89 -22.00 -16.35 2.74
CA ILE A 89 -22.96 -15.81 3.71
C ILE A 89 -22.54 -14.44 4.25
N VAL A 90 -21.25 -14.21 4.46
CA VAL A 90 -20.71 -13.01 5.09
C VAL A 90 -20.41 -11.95 4.04
N CYS A 91 -20.85 -10.71 4.25
CA CYS A 91 -20.58 -9.59 3.34
C CYS A 91 -19.08 -9.45 3.04
N ARG A 92 -18.72 -9.32 1.75
CA ARG A 92 -17.32 -9.21 1.31
C ARG A 92 -16.56 -8.07 1.99
N SER A 93 -17.19 -6.90 2.12
CA SER A 93 -16.54 -5.75 2.78
C SER A 93 -16.30 -5.99 4.26
N MET A 94 -17.20 -6.71 4.95
CA MET A 94 -16.99 -7.06 6.36
C MET A 94 -15.83 -8.03 6.52
N HIS A 95 -15.70 -8.99 5.60
CA HIS A 95 -14.59 -9.94 5.61
C HIS A 95 -13.23 -9.22 5.46
N VAL A 96 -13.14 -8.26 4.55
CA VAL A 96 -11.94 -7.45 4.34
C VAL A 96 -11.62 -6.59 5.57
N GLN A 97 -12.61 -5.92 6.16
CA GLN A 97 -12.43 -5.13 7.38
C GLN A 97 -11.87 -5.97 8.53
N THR A 98 -12.48 -7.11 8.81
CA THR A 98 -12.02 -8.04 9.85
C THR A 98 -10.59 -8.52 9.60
N TYR A 99 -10.22 -8.81 8.35
CA TYR A 99 -8.86 -9.22 7.99
C TYR A 99 -7.82 -8.14 8.31
N PHE A 100 -8.16 -6.86 8.13
CA PHE A 100 -7.29 -5.72 8.49
C PHE A 100 -7.42 -5.28 9.96
N GLY A 101 -8.18 -6.03 10.78
CA GLY A 101 -8.35 -5.75 12.21
C GLY A 101 -9.41 -4.69 12.53
N GLU A 102 -10.22 -4.29 11.56
CA GLU A 102 -11.33 -3.38 11.76
C GLU A 102 -12.59 -4.12 12.24
N LYS A 103 -13.42 -3.45 13.05
CA LYS A 103 -14.72 -4.00 13.48
C LYS A 103 -15.77 -3.76 12.41
N ALA A 104 -16.32 -4.85 11.86
CA ALA A 104 -17.41 -4.78 10.92
C ALA A 104 -18.76 -4.79 11.65
N GLU A 105 -19.43 -3.64 11.71
CA GLU A 105 -20.72 -3.51 12.42
C GLU A 105 -21.92 -3.87 11.56
N GLN A 106 -21.89 -3.54 10.25
CA GLN A 106 -23.03 -3.72 9.35
C GLN A 106 -22.63 -4.23 7.95
N PRO A 107 -23.51 -4.99 7.27
CA PRO A 107 -23.32 -5.37 5.88
C PRO A 107 -23.25 -4.15 4.96
N CYS A 108 -22.41 -4.18 3.92
CA CYS A 108 -22.17 -2.99 3.08
C CYS A 108 -23.28 -2.67 2.06
N GLY A 109 -24.24 -3.57 1.86
CA GLY A 109 -25.37 -3.39 0.92
C GLY A 109 -25.01 -3.45 -0.58
N ARG A 110 -23.73 -3.35 -0.95
CA ARG A 110 -23.28 -3.21 -2.35
C ARG A 110 -22.48 -4.39 -2.92
N CYS A 111 -22.09 -5.36 -2.11
CA CYS A 111 -21.38 -6.55 -2.61
C CYS A 111 -22.34 -7.60 -3.17
N ASP A 112 -21.84 -8.50 -4.01
CA ASP A 112 -22.59 -9.63 -4.59
C ASP A 112 -23.41 -10.42 -3.56
N LEU A 113 -22.85 -10.68 -2.37
CA LEU A 113 -23.55 -11.41 -1.30
C LEU A 113 -24.66 -10.59 -0.64
N CYS A 114 -24.46 -9.27 -0.47
CA CYS A 114 -25.53 -8.39 -0.01
C CYS A 114 -26.64 -8.30 -1.05
N LEU A 115 -26.28 -8.11 -2.32
CA LEU A 115 -27.24 -7.99 -3.43
C LEU A 115 -28.08 -9.28 -3.60
N LYS A 116 -27.46 -10.46 -3.49
CA LYS A 116 -28.19 -11.75 -3.47
C LYS A 116 -29.23 -11.82 -2.34
N LYS A 117 -28.91 -11.33 -1.14
CA LYS A 117 -29.88 -11.29 -0.02
C LYS A 117 -31.04 -10.31 -0.24
N HIS A 118 -30.83 -9.26 -1.04
CA HIS A 118 -31.86 -8.28 -1.38
C HIS A 118 -32.78 -8.69 -2.54
N GLN A 119 -32.56 -9.84 -3.17
CA GLN A 119 -33.44 -10.32 -4.25
C GLN A 119 -34.86 -10.67 -3.76
N CYS A 120 -35.09 -10.75 -2.44
CA CYS A 120 -36.43 -10.91 -1.87
C CYS A 120 -37.25 -9.60 -1.80
N GLY A 121 -36.75 -8.48 -2.32
CA GLY A 121 -37.49 -7.21 -2.42
C GLY A 121 -37.57 -6.36 -1.15
N LEU A 122 -36.90 -6.78 -0.07
CA LEU A 122 -36.81 -6.02 1.19
C LEU A 122 -35.48 -5.27 1.28
N ASN A 123 -35.53 -3.98 1.64
CA ASN A 123 -34.34 -3.19 1.97
C ASN A 123 -33.70 -3.72 3.27
N ASN A 124 -32.37 -3.63 3.41
CA ASN A 124 -31.65 -4.11 4.61
C ASN A 124 -32.15 -3.43 5.87
N HIS A 125 -32.47 -2.13 5.77
CA HIS A 125 -33.00 -1.37 6.89
C HIS A 125 -34.38 -1.88 7.31
N GLU A 126 -35.25 -2.18 6.35
CA GLU A 126 -36.59 -2.74 6.60
C GLU A 126 -36.47 -4.15 7.20
N PHE A 127 -35.60 -5.01 6.65
CA PHE A 127 -35.38 -6.35 7.18
C PHE A 127 -34.83 -6.33 8.62
N ILE A 128 -33.89 -5.44 8.92
CA ILE A 128 -33.34 -5.28 10.27
C ILE A 128 -34.41 -4.76 11.23
N ALA A 129 -35.21 -3.79 10.80
CA ALA A 129 -36.32 -3.25 11.59
C ALA A 129 -37.37 -4.34 11.88
N PHE A 130 -37.81 -5.10 10.87
CA PHE A 130 -38.73 -6.22 11.02
C PHE A 130 -38.18 -7.30 11.96
N LYS A 131 -36.89 -7.65 11.82
CA LYS A 131 -36.24 -8.62 12.71
C LYS A 131 -36.26 -8.14 14.17
N GLN A 132 -35.99 -6.86 14.41
CA GLN A 132 -36.03 -6.29 15.76
C GLN A 132 -37.45 -6.26 16.34
N GLU A 133 -38.47 -5.99 15.53
CA GLU A 133 -39.86 -6.08 15.95
C GLU A 133 -40.28 -7.51 16.31
N ILE A 134 -39.94 -8.49 15.48
CA ILE A 134 -40.22 -9.91 15.76
C ILE A 134 -39.56 -10.34 17.07
N LEU A 135 -38.29 -9.96 17.29
CA LEU A 135 -37.58 -10.28 18.52
C LEU A 135 -38.22 -9.63 19.76
N LYS A 136 -38.72 -8.38 19.65
CA LYS A 136 -39.46 -7.73 20.75
C LYS A 136 -40.73 -8.49 21.12
N VAL A 137 -41.50 -8.95 20.13
CA VAL A 137 -42.75 -9.70 20.35
C VAL A 137 -42.46 -11.06 21.00
N LEU A 138 -41.44 -11.78 20.52
CA LEU A 138 -41.06 -13.09 21.06
C LEU A 138 -40.49 -13.01 22.48
N HIS A 139 -39.94 -11.87 22.89
CA HIS A 139 -39.52 -11.65 24.29
C HIS A 139 -40.70 -11.53 25.27
N GLN A 140 -41.93 -11.27 24.80
CA GLN A 140 -43.12 -11.12 25.65
C GLN A 140 -43.85 -12.45 25.89
N GLY A 141 -43.46 -13.53 25.20
CA GLY A 141 -44.03 -14.87 25.34
C GLY A 141 -43.89 -15.69 24.05
N GLU A 142 -43.99 -17.00 24.16
CA GLU A 142 -44.00 -17.89 23.00
C GLU A 142 -45.32 -17.72 22.23
N LEU A 143 -45.25 -17.23 20.98
CA LEU A 143 -46.39 -17.17 20.08
C LEU A 143 -46.26 -18.23 18.96
N PRO A 144 -47.36 -18.92 18.61
CA PRO A 144 -47.38 -19.79 17.44
C PRO A 144 -47.23 -18.97 16.14
N LEU A 145 -46.51 -19.53 15.16
CA LEU A 145 -46.15 -18.87 13.90
C LEU A 145 -47.34 -18.24 13.15
N LEU A 146 -48.51 -18.89 13.21
CA LEU A 146 -49.74 -18.42 12.56
C LEU A 146 -50.33 -17.14 13.18
N GLU A 147 -50.05 -16.85 14.44
CA GLU A 147 -50.45 -15.59 15.08
C GLU A 147 -49.45 -14.47 14.82
N LEU A 148 -48.17 -14.83 14.68
CA LEU A 148 -47.11 -13.87 14.36
C LEU A 148 -47.28 -13.27 12.96
N LEU A 149 -47.77 -14.05 12.00
CA LEU A 149 -48.01 -13.61 10.61
C LEU A 149 -49.25 -12.71 10.44
N LYS A 150 -50.08 -12.54 11.48
CA LYS A 150 -51.33 -11.77 11.42
C LYS A 150 -51.21 -10.36 12.03
N LYS A 151 -50.08 -10.04 12.64
CA LYS A 151 -49.73 -8.70 13.12
C LYS A 151 -48.85 -8.00 12.10
#